data_AF-A0A2X3K6W4-F1
#
_entry.id   AF-A0A2X3K6W4-F1
#
_cell.length_a   1.000
_cell.length_b   1.000
_cell.length_c   1.000
_cell.angle_alpha   90.00
_cell.angle_beta   90.00
_cell.angle_gamma   90.00
#
_symmetry.space_group_name_H-M   'P 1'
#
loop_
_entity.id
_entity.type
_entity.pdbx_description
1 polymer ?
#
loop_
_entity_poly.entity_id
_entity_poly.type
_entity_poly.pdbx_seq_one_letter_code
_entity_poly.pdbx_strand_id
1 'polypeptide(L)'
;MGSTPTLGTMTTMTDSVRILGYLLRGRTSLWQCYTAVSWRTCAGCLAWHGRIVADPQAFPSHNGCPHEVRRFPVWRLAAYRAHGQRMAERAREELHRRELLRQALALLPTDPERSLSLFDRAASVNVYLPEVESLARDPALADPNLRAQLREILLRHWKSKFARDRYERQPELARTQQEEWGVQRIKELLP
;
A
#
# COMPACT_ATOMS: atom_id res chain seq x y z
N MET A 1 -31.08 31.02 -13.07
CA MET A 1 -30.41 29.77 -13.47
C MET A 1 -28.99 29.81 -12.89
N GLY A 2 -28.82 29.32 -11.68
CA GLY A 2 -27.52 29.26 -11.01
C GLY A 2 -26.82 27.98 -11.38
N SER A 3 -25.76 28.06 -12.20
CA SER A 3 -24.91 26.93 -12.51
C SER A 3 -24.13 26.55 -11.26
N THR A 4 -24.52 25.45 -10.62
CA THR A 4 -23.75 24.83 -9.54
C THR A 4 -22.38 24.44 -10.11
N PRO A 5 -21.26 24.97 -9.60
CA PRO A 5 -19.95 24.59 -10.11
C PRO A 5 -19.73 23.11 -9.82
N THR A 6 -19.50 22.34 -10.88
CA THR A 6 -19.10 20.93 -10.82
C THR A 6 -17.83 20.79 -10.00
N LEU A 7 -17.75 19.77 -9.13
CA LEU A 7 -16.65 19.51 -8.17
C LEU A 7 -15.23 19.68 -8.74
N GLY A 8 -15.05 19.48 -10.05
CA GLY A 8 -13.79 19.70 -10.77
C GLY A 8 -13.35 21.17 -10.87
N THR A 9 -14.27 22.12 -11.01
CA THR A 9 -13.97 23.56 -11.17
C THR A 9 -13.55 24.24 -9.86
N MET A 10 -14.10 23.80 -8.72
CA MET A 10 -13.70 24.33 -7.41
C MET A 10 -12.29 23.88 -6.99
N THR A 11 -11.89 22.67 -7.37
CA THR A 11 -10.57 22.13 -7.06
C THR A 11 -9.46 22.87 -7.83
N THR A 12 -9.71 23.24 -9.09
CA THR A 12 -8.75 23.97 -9.94
C THR A 12 -8.58 25.43 -9.51
N MET A 13 -9.66 26.14 -9.17
CA MET A 13 -9.56 27.51 -8.62
C MET A 13 -8.74 27.55 -7.33
N THR A 14 -8.94 26.56 -6.44
CA THR A 14 -8.21 26.48 -5.18
C THR A 14 -6.71 26.25 -5.39
N ASP A 15 -6.34 25.44 -6.37
CA ASP A 15 -4.94 25.19 -6.71
C ASP A 15 -4.28 26.39 -7.36
N SER A 16 -4.97 27.13 -8.24
CA SER A 16 -4.44 28.36 -8.85
C SER A 16 -4.13 29.44 -7.80
N VAL A 17 -5.02 29.63 -6.81
CA VAL A 17 -4.77 30.56 -5.69
C VAL A 17 -3.57 30.11 -4.84
N ARG A 18 -3.43 28.80 -4.60
CA ARG A 18 -2.28 28.25 -3.86
C ARG A 18 -0.97 28.41 -4.64
N ILE A 19 -0.99 28.16 -5.94
CA ILE A 19 0.15 28.37 -6.85
C ILE A 19 0.60 29.83 -6.79
N LEU A 20 -0.33 30.77 -6.94
CA LEU A 20 -0.03 32.20 -6.83
C LEU A 20 0.55 32.53 -5.45
N GLY A 21 -0.05 32.02 -4.38
CA GLY A 21 0.45 32.21 -3.02
C GLY A 21 1.85 31.64 -2.77
N TYR A 22 2.24 30.58 -3.46
CA TYR A 22 3.62 30.06 -3.40
C TYR A 22 4.58 30.95 -4.19
N LEU A 23 4.20 31.36 -5.39
CA LEU A 23 5.01 32.24 -6.24
C LEU A 23 5.25 33.61 -5.60
N LEU A 24 4.23 34.22 -4.98
CA LEU A 24 4.35 35.47 -4.24
C LEU A 24 5.29 35.36 -3.03
N ARG A 25 5.49 34.15 -2.50
CA ARG A 25 6.48 33.86 -1.43
C ARG A 25 7.84 33.46 -1.98
N GLY A 26 8.10 33.66 -3.27
CA GLY A 26 9.36 33.30 -3.94
C GLY A 26 9.57 31.79 -4.11
N ARG A 27 8.53 30.96 -3.91
CA ARG A 27 8.64 29.50 -4.02
C ARG A 27 8.28 29.05 -5.43
N THR A 28 9.27 28.52 -6.14
CA THR A 28 9.10 27.95 -7.49
C THR A 28 9.00 26.43 -7.48
N SER A 29 9.25 25.79 -6.34
CA SER A 29 9.20 24.34 -6.17
C SER A 29 8.59 23.92 -4.84
N LEU A 30 8.07 22.70 -4.83
CA LEU A 30 7.55 22.00 -3.66
C LEU A 30 8.17 20.60 -3.63
N TRP A 31 7.93 19.87 -2.55
CA TRP A 31 8.48 18.54 -2.35
C TRP A 31 7.39 17.55 -1.98
N GLN A 32 7.41 16.36 -2.57
CA GLN A 32 6.49 15.26 -2.25
C GLN A 32 7.27 14.07 -1.66
N CYS A 33 6.80 13.52 -0.56
CA CYS A 33 7.39 12.32 0.05
C CYS A 33 6.91 11.05 -0.66
N TYR A 34 7.87 10.21 -1.01
CA TYR A 34 7.70 8.90 -1.61
C TYR A 34 8.33 7.84 -0.71
N THR A 35 7.65 6.72 -0.50
CA THR A 35 8.19 5.56 0.20
C THR A 35 7.60 4.30 -0.44
N ALA A 36 8.27 3.17 -0.32
CA ALA A 36 7.72 1.91 -0.79
C ALA A 36 6.54 1.51 0.10
N VAL A 37 5.38 1.18 -0.48
CA VAL A 37 4.26 0.61 0.28
C VAL A 37 4.46 -0.89 0.39
N SER A 38 5.03 -1.33 1.52
CA SER A 38 5.39 -2.72 1.79
C SER A 38 5.21 -3.05 3.26
N TRP A 39 5.14 -4.33 3.62
CA TRP A 39 5.06 -4.81 5.01
C TRP A 39 6.17 -4.27 5.94
N ARG A 40 7.34 -3.90 5.39
CA ARG A 40 8.49 -3.39 6.17
C ARG A 40 8.39 -1.90 6.52
N THR A 41 7.64 -1.13 5.73
CA THR A 41 7.62 0.33 5.87
C THR A 41 6.86 0.72 7.13
N CYS A 42 7.45 1.55 8.00
CA CYS A 42 6.78 1.91 9.25
C CYS A 42 5.52 2.76 9.01
N ALA A 43 4.58 2.72 9.95
CA ALA A 43 3.34 3.48 9.86
C ALA A 43 3.58 5.00 9.77
N GLY A 44 4.62 5.52 10.42
CA GLY A 44 5.04 6.92 10.31
C GLY A 44 5.38 7.31 8.87
N CYS A 45 6.23 6.55 8.18
CA CYS A 45 6.56 6.81 6.78
C CYS A 45 5.35 6.65 5.85
N LEU A 46 4.48 5.67 6.09
CA LEU A 46 3.23 5.52 5.35
C LEU A 46 2.29 6.72 5.53
N ALA A 47 2.23 7.31 6.72
CA ALA A 47 1.42 8.51 6.98
C ALA A 47 1.90 9.77 6.23
N TRP A 48 3.20 9.81 5.87
CA TRP A 48 3.79 10.88 5.06
C TRP A 48 3.78 10.59 3.56
N HIS A 49 3.46 9.36 3.15
CA HIS A 49 3.44 8.96 1.75
C HIS A 49 2.47 9.82 0.92
N GLY A 50 2.99 10.51 -0.10
CA GLY A 50 2.23 11.40 -0.98
C GLY A 50 2.02 12.82 -0.45
N ARG A 51 2.42 13.14 0.78
CA ARG A 51 2.31 14.50 1.34
C ARG A 51 3.21 15.47 0.60
N ILE A 52 2.70 16.68 0.41
CA ILE A 52 3.39 17.80 -0.23
C ILE A 52 3.72 18.84 0.81
N VAL A 53 4.97 19.28 0.85
CA VAL A 53 5.47 20.35 1.72
C VAL A 53 6.23 21.38 0.91
N ALA A 54 6.39 22.56 1.49
CA ALA A 54 7.17 23.65 0.91
C ALA A 54 8.57 23.77 1.51
N ASP A 55 8.92 22.93 2.47
CA ASP A 55 10.27 22.80 3.02
C ASP A 55 10.56 21.30 3.20
N PRO A 56 11.57 20.73 2.52
CA PRO A 56 11.89 19.32 2.64
C PRO A 56 12.32 18.91 4.06
N GLN A 57 12.79 19.84 4.89
CA GLN A 57 13.15 19.57 6.29
C GLN A 57 11.92 19.32 7.18
N ALA A 58 10.71 19.60 6.69
CA ALA A 58 9.48 19.26 7.40
C ALA A 58 9.16 17.75 7.38
N PHE A 59 9.84 16.96 6.55
CA PHE A 59 9.66 15.51 6.55
C PHE A 59 10.40 14.87 7.74
N PRO A 60 9.80 13.87 8.39
CA PRO A 60 10.41 13.27 9.56
C PRO A 60 11.67 12.47 9.18
N SER A 61 12.76 12.71 9.90
CA SER A 61 13.97 11.88 9.83
C SER A 61 13.75 10.57 10.59
N HIS A 62 13.11 9.60 9.93
CA HIS A 62 12.97 8.25 10.50
C HIS A 62 14.16 7.37 10.05
N ASN A 63 15.09 7.13 10.97
CA ASN A 63 16.41 6.49 10.78
C ASN A 63 16.41 5.00 10.33
N GLY A 64 15.34 4.49 9.74
CA GLY A 64 15.28 3.09 9.33
C GLY A 64 14.30 2.76 8.20
N CYS A 65 13.61 3.76 7.63
CA CYS A 65 12.70 3.54 6.52
C CYS A 65 13.11 4.41 5.33
N PRO A 66 13.48 3.80 4.19
CA PRO A 66 13.85 4.57 3.00
C PRO A 66 12.63 5.36 2.52
N HIS A 67 12.77 6.67 2.50
CA HIS A 67 11.85 7.58 1.86
C HIS A 67 12.63 8.55 0.99
N GLU A 68 12.07 8.85 -0.17
CA GLU A 68 12.59 9.80 -1.13
C GLU A 68 11.77 11.07 -1.05
N VAL A 69 12.44 12.21 -1.05
CA VAL A 69 11.80 13.51 -1.14
C VAL A 69 11.99 14.04 -2.55
N ARG A 70 10.91 14.04 -3.34
CA ARG A 70 10.96 14.43 -4.76
C ARG A 70 10.52 15.87 -4.93
N ARG A 71 11.45 16.71 -5.41
CA ARG A 71 11.17 18.09 -5.80
C ARG A 71 10.32 18.14 -7.06
N PHE A 72 9.37 19.06 -7.12
CA PHE A 72 8.58 19.32 -8.31
C PHE A 72 8.20 20.80 -8.43
N PRO A 73 7.96 21.31 -9.64
CA PRO A 73 7.63 22.71 -9.81
C PRO A 73 6.19 23.04 -9.39
N VAL A 74 5.98 24.24 -8.84
CA VAL A 74 4.69 24.66 -8.25
C VAL A 74 3.53 24.58 -9.26
N TRP A 75 3.75 24.89 -10.54
CA TRP A 75 2.70 24.82 -11.57
C TRP A 75 2.15 23.41 -11.82
N ARG A 76 2.82 22.35 -11.32
CA ARG A 76 2.34 20.96 -11.36
C ARG A 76 1.58 20.54 -10.10
N LEU A 77 1.23 21.47 -9.20
CA LEU A 77 0.59 21.19 -7.92
C LEU A 77 -0.65 20.28 -8.04
N ALA A 78 -1.57 20.58 -8.97
CA ALA A 78 -2.79 19.78 -9.15
C ALA A 78 -2.49 18.31 -9.49
N ALA A 79 -1.56 18.07 -10.42
CA ALA A 79 -1.15 16.72 -10.81
C ALA A 79 -0.49 15.97 -9.63
N TYR A 80 0.37 16.65 -8.87
CA TYR A 80 1.04 16.06 -7.71
C TYR A 80 0.08 15.82 -6.54
N ARG A 81 -0.95 16.65 -6.36
CA ARG A 81 -2.02 16.40 -5.37
C ARG A 81 -2.81 15.14 -5.71
N ALA A 82 -3.24 14.99 -6.97
CA ALA A 82 -3.94 13.79 -7.43
C ALA A 82 -3.07 12.54 -7.30
N HIS A 83 -1.79 12.64 -7.64
CA HIS A 83 -0.82 11.57 -7.41
C HIS A 83 -0.66 11.24 -5.92
N GLY A 84 -0.53 12.26 -5.07
CA GLY A 84 -0.38 12.13 -3.62
C GLY A 84 -1.61 11.50 -2.95
N GLN A 85 -2.82 11.77 -3.46
CA GLN A 85 -4.04 11.11 -2.99
C GLN A 85 -4.01 9.60 -3.24
N ARG A 86 -3.64 9.17 -4.45
CA ARG A 86 -3.49 7.73 -4.79
C ARG A 86 -2.39 7.06 -3.95
N MET A 87 -1.30 7.77 -3.67
CA MET A 87 -0.25 7.29 -2.78
C MET A 87 -0.79 7.10 -1.36
N ALA A 88 -1.45 8.12 -0.80
CA ALA A 88 -2.01 8.06 0.54
C ALA A 88 -3.08 6.97 0.69
N GLU A 89 -3.88 6.73 -0.35
CA GLU A 89 -4.86 5.64 -0.39
C GLU A 89 -4.19 4.27 -0.27
N ARG A 90 -3.17 3.99 -1.09
CA ARG A 90 -2.39 2.74 -1.00
C ARG A 90 -1.73 2.54 0.37
N ALA A 91 -1.24 3.62 0.97
CA ALA A 91 -0.68 3.58 2.32
C ALA A 91 -1.74 3.21 3.37
N ARG A 92 -2.96 3.75 3.27
CA ARG A 92 -4.08 3.39 4.16
C ARG A 92 -4.52 1.95 3.96
N GLU A 93 -4.62 1.47 2.72
CA GLU A 93 -4.95 0.08 2.41
C GLU A 93 -3.94 -0.88 3.06
N GLU A 94 -2.64 -0.59 2.95
CA GLU A 94 -1.60 -1.40 3.58
C GLU A 94 -1.68 -1.38 5.11
N LEU A 95 -1.95 -0.21 5.73
CA LEU A 95 -2.14 -0.14 7.18
C LEU A 95 -3.38 -0.93 7.62
N HIS A 96 -4.48 -0.85 6.86
CA HIS A 96 -5.68 -1.62 7.14
C HIS A 96 -5.43 -3.13 7.00
N ARG A 97 -4.70 -3.55 5.97
CA ARG A 97 -4.28 -4.94 5.78
C ARG A 97 -3.50 -5.48 6.97
N ARG A 98 -2.54 -4.71 7.50
CA ARG A 98 -1.76 -5.12 8.68
C ARG A 98 -2.63 -5.29 9.90
N GLU A 99 -3.61 -4.42 10.08
CA GLU A 99 -4.55 -4.52 11.19
C GLU A 99 -5.43 -5.78 11.05
N LEU A 100 -5.91 -6.09 9.84
CA LEU A 100 -6.62 -7.34 9.56
C LEU A 100 -5.75 -8.57 9.85
N LEU A 101 -4.49 -8.55 9.40
CA LEU A 101 -3.54 -9.64 9.64
C LEU A 101 -3.28 -9.84 11.15
N ARG A 102 -3.07 -8.75 11.89
CA ARG A 102 -2.87 -8.78 13.34
C ARG A 102 -4.08 -9.39 14.05
N GLN A 103 -5.29 -8.99 13.66
CA GLN A 103 -6.53 -9.56 14.22
C GLN A 103 -6.70 -11.04 13.83
N ALA A 104 -6.38 -11.42 12.60
CA ALA A 104 -6.46 -12.80 12.14
C ALA A 104 -5.53 -13.71 12.97
N LEU A 105 -4.27 -13.30 13.14
CA LEU A 105 -3.30 -14.03 13.98
C LEU A 105 -3.78 -14.16 15.43
N ALA A 106 -4.32 -13.09 16.01
CA ALA A 106 -4.83 -13.13 17.39
C ALA A 106 -6.02 -14.08 17.57
N LEU A 107 -6.86 -14.24 16.55
CA LEU A 107 -8.04 -15.12 16.59
C LEU A 107 -7.74 -16.56 16.16
N LEU A 108 -6.59 -16.81 15.50
CA LEU A 108 -6.23 -18.10 14.96
C LEU A 108 -6.35 -19.28 15.96
N PRO A 109 -5.98 -19.14 17.25
CA PRO A 109 -6.09 -20.24 18.22
C PRO A 109 -7.51 -20.49 18.76
N THR A 110 -8.38 -19.47 18.73
CA THR A 110 -9.67 -19.49 19.46
C THR A 110 -10.90 -19.45 18.55
N ASP A 111 -10.77 -18.87 17.36
CA ASP A 111 -11.85 -18.69 16.38
C ASP A 111 -11.27 -18.81 14.96
N PRO A 112 -10.99 -20.04 14.49
CA PRO A 112 -10.36 -20.28 13.19
C PRO A 112 -11.20 -19.78 12.01
N GLU A 113 -12.53 -19.87 12.09
CA GLU A 113 -13.42 -19.42 11.01
C GLU A 113 -13.32 -17.90 10.81
N ARG A 114 -13.42 -17.12 11.90
CA ARG A 114 -13.28 -15.67 11.82
C ARG A 114 -11.86 -15.26 11.45
N SER A 115 -10.86 -15.99 11.92
CA SER A 115 -9.46 -15.80 11.54
C SER A 115 -9.28 -15.95 10.02
N LEU A 116 -9.81 -17.02 9.42
CA LEU A 116 -9.75 -17.25 7.97
C LEU A 116 -10.43 -16.13 7.18
N SER A 117 -11.58 -15.63 7.64
CA SER A 117 -12.25 -14.48 7.02
C SER A 117 -11.37 -13.21 7.03
N LEU A 118 -10.67 -12.95 8.13
CA LEU A 118 -9.74 -11.82 8.23
C LEU A 118 -8.50 -12.02 7.36
N PHE A 119 -7.97 -13.23 7.28
CA PHE A 119 -6.89 -13.57 6.34
C PHE A 119 -7.29 -13.33 4.90
N ASP A 120 -8.49 -13.74 4.50
CA ASP A 120 -9.00 -13.51 3.14
C ASP A 120 -9.09 -12.02 2.81
N ARG A 121 -9.63 -11.23 3.74
CA ARG A 121 -9.71 -9.76 3.60
C ARG A 121 -8.32 -9.13 3.52
N ALA A 122 -7.37 -9.55 4.36
CA ALA A 122 -6.00 -9.04 4.30
C ALA A 122 -5.31 -9.42 2.98
N ALA A 123 -5.42 -10.69 2.58
CA ALA A 123 -4.81 -11.20 1.35
C ALA A 123 -5.37 -10.53 0.09
N SER A 124 -6.64 -10.12 0.09
CA SER A 124 -7.24 -9.36 -1.00
C SER A 124 -6.56 -8.01 -1.25
N VAL A 125 -5.98 -7.39 -0.22
CA VAL A 125 -5.16 -6.18 -0.38
C VAL A 125 -3.81 -6.56 -0.98
N ASN A 126 -3.05 -7.44 -0.31
CA ASN A 126 -1.78 -7.96 -0.81
C ASN A 126 -1.33 -9.20 -0.02
N VAL A 127 -0.50 -10.03 -0.65
CA VAL A 127 0.18 -11.16 -0.02
C VAL A 127 1.70 -10.92 -0.04
N TYR A 128 2.33 -11.05 1.12
CA TYR A 128 3.77 -10.96 1.30
C TYR A 128 4.32 -12.28 1.84
N LEU A 129 5.21 -12.92 1.08
CA LEU A 129 5.80 -14.21 1.47
C LEU A 129 6.50 -14.20 2.83
N PRO A 130 7.26 -13.16 3.23
CA PRO A 130 7.86 -13.13 4.57
C PRO A 130 6.85 -13.19 5.72
N GLU A 131 5.63 -12.65 5.51
CA GLU A 131 4.55 -12.77 6.48
C GLU A 131 3.97 -14.19 6.48
N VAL A 132 3.85 -14.84 5.31
CA VAL A 132 3.44 -16.26 5.20
C VAL A 132 4.45 -17.19 5.87
N GLU A 133 5.76 -16.93 5.70
CA GLU A 133 6.83 -17.68 6.36
C GLU A 133 6.81 -17.53 7.88
N SER A 134 6.38 -16.37 8.38
CA SER A 134 6.19 -16.14 9.80
C SER A 134 4.95 -16.87 10.31
N LEU A 135 3.85 -16.82 9.55
CA LEU A 135 2.60 -17.51 9.83
C LEU A 135 2.74 -19.05 9.84
N ALA A 136 3.52 -19.62 8.92
CA ALA A 136 3.76 -21.07 8.85
C ALA A 136 4.43 -21.66 10.11
N ARG A 137 5.01 -20.81 10.95
CA ARG A 137 5.61 -21.19 12.25
C ARG A 137 4.63 -21.09 13.42
N ASP A 138 3.41 -20.64 13.18
CA ASP A 138 2.40 -20.48 14.22
C ASP A 138 1.88 -21.86 14.69
N PRO A 139 1.93 -22.17 16.00
CA PRO A 139 1.46 -23.45 16.54
C PRO A 139 -0.01 -23.76 16.22
N ALA A 140 -0.86 -22.74 16.03
CA ALA A 140 -2.27 -22.95 15.69
C ALA A 140 -2.45 -23.62 14.32
N LEU A 141 -1.43 -23.59 13.44
CA LEU A 141 -1.44 -24.30 12.16
C LEU A 141 -1.02 -25.78 12.26
N ALA A 142 -1.00 -26.35 13.46
CA ALA A 142 -0.87 -27.80 13.64
C ALA A 142 -2.04 -28.57 13.01
N ASP A 143 -3.24 -27.99 12.96
CA ASP A 143 -4.40 -28.57 12.27
C ASP A 143 -4.23 -28.56 10.74
N PRO A 144 -4.18 -29.73 10.08
CA PRO A 144 -4.04 -29.83 8.62
C PRO A 144 -5.19 -29.19 7.86
N ASN A 145 -6.41 -29.19 8.41
CA ASN A 145 -7.57 -28.64 7.70
C ASN A 145 -7.50 -27.11 7.65
N LEU A 146 -7.23 -26.47 8.79
CA LEU A 146 -6.99 -25.03 8.88
C LEU A 146 -5.86 -24.59 7.94
N ARG A 147 -4.76 -25.35 7.91
CA ARG A 147 -3.62 -25.10 7.02
C ARG A 147 -4.01 -25.17 5.54
N ALA A 148 -4.80 -26.16 5.15
CA ALA A 148 -5.28 -26.31 3.77
C ALA A 148 -6.17 -25.15 3.33
N GLN A 149 -7.09 -24.71 4.20
CA GLN A 149 -7.97 -23.56 3.93
C GLN A 149 -7.17 -22.26 3.79
N LEU A 150 -6.22 -22.03 4.70
CA LEU A 150 -5.35 -20.85 4.64
C LEU A 150 -4.47 -20.85 3.39
N ARG A 151 -3.94 -22.01 2.99
CA ARG A 151 -3.22 -22.17 1.72
C ARG A 151 -4.08 -21.76 0.53
N GLU A 152 -5.33 -22.21 0.46
CA GLU A 152 -6.22 -21.87 -0.65
C GLU A 152 -6.43 -20.36 -0.75
N ILE A 153 -6.71 -19.70 0.38
CA ILE A 153 -6.87 -18.24 0.46
C ILE A 153 -5.62 -17.53 -0.06
N LEU A 154 -4.44 -17.90 0.44
CA LEU A 154 -3.18 -17.26 0.08
C LEU A 154 -2.81 -17.49 -1.39
N LEU A 155 -3.01 -18.70 -1.92
CA LEU A 155 -2.73 -19.02 -3.31
C LEU A 155 -3.65 -18.25 -4.26
N ARG A 156 -4.95 -18.17 -3.94
CA ARG A 156 -5.92 -17.40 -4.73
C ARG A 156 -5.47 -15.95 -4.87
N HIS A 157 -5.19 -15.29 -3.76
CA HIS A 157 -4.79 -13.88 -3.77
C HIS A 157 -3.38 -13.64 -4.29
N TRP A 158 -2.45 -14.59 -4.11
CA TRP A 158 -1.11 -14.52 -4.70
C TRP A 158 -1.17 -14.51 -6.22
N LYS A 159 -1.97 -15.40 -6.83
CA LYS A 159 -2.16 -15.43 -8.29
C LYS A 159 -2.84 -14.15 -8.78
N SER A 160 -3.93 -13.74 -8.13
CA SER A 160 -4.67 -12.51 -8.50
C SER A 160 -3.82 -11.24 -8.40
N LYS A 161 -2.78 -11.22 -7.56
CA LYS A 161 -1.83 -10.10 -7.46
C LYS A 161 -1.13 -9.80 -8.78
N PHE A 162 -0.76 -10.82 -9.57
CA PHE A 162 -0.02 -10.66 -10.83
C PHE A 162 -0.90 -10.27 -12.02
N ALA A 163 -2.23 -10.39 -11.88
CA ALA A 163 -3.20 -9.90 -12.86
C ALA A 163 -3.50 -8.39 -12.75
N ARG A 164 -2.90 -7.67 -11.78
CA ARG A 164 -3.12 -6.23 -11.59
C ARG A 164 -2.24 -5.41 -12.55
N ASP A 165 -2.75 -4.29 -13.06
CA ASP A 165 -2.10 -3.37 -14.01
C ASP A 165 -0.64 -3.02 -13.66
N ARG A 166 -0.32 -2.95 -12.36
CA ARG A 166 1.04 -2.62 -11.89
C ARG A 166 2.08 -3.69 -12.23
N TYR A 167 1.66 -4.93 -12.48
CA TYR A 167 2.51 -6.06 -12.84
C TYR A 167 2.46 -6.41 -14.33
N GLU A 168 1.49 -5.91 -15.09
CA GLU A 168 1.47 -6.05 -16.56
C GLU A 168 2.67 -5.39 -17.23
N ARG A 169 3.26 -4.37 -16.58
CA ARG A 169 4.45 -3.66 -17.09
C ARG A 169 5.76 -4.42 -16.88
N GLN A 170 5.74 -5.55 -16.18
CA GLN A 170 6.93 -6.39 -16.02
C GLN A 170 7.07 -7.34 -17.22
N PRO A 171 8.31 -7.70 -17.64
CA PRO A 171 8.51 -8.72 -18.65
C PRO A 171 7.76 -10.00 -18.28
N GLU A 172 7.00 -10.54 -19.21
CA GLU A 172 6.07 -11.66 -18.95
C GLU A 172 6.76 -12.86 -18.30
N LEU A 173 7.94 -13.24 -18.79
CA LEU A 173 8.74 -14.33 -18.23
C LEU A 173 9.12 -14.10 -16.76
N ALA A 174 9.48 -12.87 -16.39
CA ALA A 174 9.85 -12.53 -15.01
C ALA A 174 8.62 -12.56 -14.08
N ARG A 175 7.45 -12.15 -14.59
CA ARG A 175 6.18 -12.21 -13.86
C ARG A 175 5.78 -13.66 -13.59
N THR A 176 5.80 -14.51 -14.62
CA THR A 176 5.45 -15.94 -14.50
C THR A 176 6.38 -16.66 -13.54
N GLN A 177 7.69 -16.43 -13.62
CA GLN A 177 8.65 -17.03 -12.69
C GLN A 177 8.41 -16.61 -11.23
N GLN A 178 8.11 -15.33 -10.97
CA GLN A 178 7.79 -14.87 -9.61
C GLN A 178 6.48 -15.46 -9.09
N GLU A 179 5.47 -15.58 -9.96
CA GLU A 179 4.20 -16.20 -9.60
C GLU A 179 4.41 -17.67 -9.23
N GLU A 180 5.03 -18.45 -10.12
CA GLU A 180 5.30 -19.88 -9.94
C GLU A 180 6.13 -20.14 -8.69
N TRP A 181 7.22 -19.37 -8.49
CA TRP A 181 8.04 -19.49 -7.30
C TRP A 181 7.24 -19.24 -6.02
N GLY A 182 6.39 -18.21 -6.01
CA GLY A 182 5.57 -17.92 -4.83
C GLY A 182 4.46 -18.95 -4.60
N VAL A 183 3.85 -19.50 -5.66
CA VAL A 183 2.90 -20.61 -5.55
C VAL A 183 3.56 -21.83 -4.91
N GLN A 184 4.75 -22.19 -5.42
CA GLN A 184 5.52 -23.31 -4.89
C GLN A 184 5.88 -23.07 -3.42
N ARG A 185 6.37 -21.87 -3.10
CA ARG A 185 6.75 -21.51 -1.73
C ARG A 185 5.57 -21.56 -0.76
N ILE A 186 4.39 -21.09 -1.15
CA ILE A 186 3.19 -21.16 -0.31
C ILE A 186 2.78 -22.62 -0.05
N LYS A 187 2.86 -23.49 -1.06
CA LYS A 187 2.56 -24.93 -0.89
C LYS A 187 3.55 -25.61 0.05
N GLU A 188 4.83 -25.26 -0.01
CA GLU A 188 5.86 -25.79 0.89
C GLU A 188 5.66 -25.34 2.33
N LEU A 189 5.28 -24.08 2.53
CA LEU A 189 5.06 -23.50 3.86
C LEU A 189 3.77 -24.02 4.51
N LEU A 190 2.78 -24.39 3.70
CA LEU A 190 1.46 -24.85 4.14
C LEU A 190 1.12 -26.17 3.43
N PRO A 191 1.81 -27.29 3.74
CA PRO A 191 1.63 -28.58 3.07
C PRO A 191 0.28 -29.23 3.36
#